data_AF-A0A938LJC4-F1
#
_entry.id   AF-A0A938LJC4-F1
#
_cell.length_a   1.000
_cell.length_b   1.000
_cell.length_c   1.000
_cell.angle_alpha   90.00
_cell.angle_beta   90.00
_cell.angle_gamma   90.00
#
_symmetry.space_group_name_H-M   'P 1'
#
loop_
_entity.id
_entity.type
_entity.pdbx_description
1 polymer ?
#
loop_
_entity_poly.entity_id
_entity_poly.type
_entity_poly.pdbx_seq_one_letter_code
_entity_poly.pdbx_strand_id
1 'polypeptide(L)'
;MICPGTHEWYEMERGSLPREEAERLRRHLAECPACRARAENTRDVAAALENLVGCTRVELPAEAGEAVLRRGRVHSLIGRRYRRPLVVRLQRSRWVRRGLPLAAAVAGAALILIGLQISGGLDTTPRGALDRLVSQSGEAAGVKDIRRLEPLVRAAVSEEIARAQPSPDQVADLLLASYIGRRPREDRQVADFRFLVASAWARHHQRVAAGGGPRAGAVLSRLCESMAVRPMLASVLLPQAALAGADAAGADPMTIAKRHVLDGDYAGALAALPPAEYAPVLKAWCLESLGRSGEAAQVLAGAEGALSLVLRADLALAGQDVAGALRHYEMLAAGSDRYWFAAGYLCRYELADARAAGVRFQQVRDADLRDFVSRNFQGELVAAAWPAPDSLFAMDFDSWDLGAPTEMALVRTRGGEFRVVDSSRGKALEQDEVDAQGAEFLVGDADWSDYTLRLDVRVLASRGDWRLGAAAYRRADGTGYVLALGPGRLGLVKQLVAREGDRRSAAGPPQRMLLAPEQAQMGLDEPLVQGWWYTVQVRVQHVAGGVSVAGKMWRTDAPEPLAPQVVWTDTGQVGGGPLVGGLAGVQISGAKVQIDNVDITRNEAPRDPFSRLR
;
A
#
# COMPACT_ATOMS: atom_id res chain seq x y z
N MET A 1 8.79 -50.71 0.55
CA MET A 1 8.41 -49.63 -0.38
C MET A 1 8.83 -48.30 0.21
N ILE A 2 9.45 -47.40 -0.56
CA ILE A 2 9.88 -46.08 -0.08
C ILE A 2 8.64 -45.17 -0.04
N CYS A 3 8.38 -44.53 1.11
CA CYS A 3 7.25 -43.61 1.22
C CYS A 3 7.49 -42.35 0.36
N PRO A 4 6.52 -41.95 -0.48
CA PRO A 4 6.60 -40.75 -1.30
C PRO A 4 6.74 -39.48 -0.45
N GLY A 5 7.45 -38.50 -0.98
CA GLY A 5 7.61 -37.18 -0.36
C GLY A 5 6.33 -36.35 -0.46
N THR A 6 6.19 -35.31 0.38
CA THR A 6 5.03 -34.38 0.36
C THR A 6 4.78 -33.76 -1.02
N HIS A 7 5.84 -33.53 -1.80
CA HIS A 7 5.73 -32.96 -3.15
C HIS A 7 5.04 -33.92 -4.14
N GLU A 8 5.36 -35.22 -4.10
CA GLU A 8 4.73 -36.21 -4.99
C GLU A 8 3.24 -36.36 -4.68
N TRP A 9 2.84 -36.19 -3.41
CA TRP A 9 1.43 -36.13 -3.02
C TRP A 9 0.73 -34.89 -3.58
N TYR A 10 1.38 -33.72 -3.48
CA TYR A 10 0.85 -32.48 -4.01
C TYR A 10 0.66 -32.52 -5.54
N GLU A 11 1.66 -32.99 -6.30
CA GLU A 11 1.56 -33.12 -7.75
C GLU A 11 0.49 -34.16 -8.17
N MET A 12 0.26 -35.20 -7.35
CA MET A 12 -0.82 -36.16 -7.58
C MET A 12 -2.20 -35.53 -7.40
N GLU A 13 -2.41 -34.72 -6.35
CA GLU A 13 -3.70 -34.07 -6.08
C GLU A 13 -4.02 -32.97 -7.11
N ARG A 14 -3.01 -32.25 -7.62
CA ARG A 14 -3.21 -31.23 -8.68
C ARG A 14 -3.30 -31.80 -10.10
N GLY A 15 -3.23 -33.13 -10.25
CA GLY A 15 -3.36 -33.82 -11.53
C GLY A 15 -2.18 -33.64 -12.49
N SER A 16 -1.02 -33.20 -12.00
CA SER A 16 0.18 -32.89 -12.80
C SER A 16 1.11 -34.10 -13.00
N LEU A 17 0.89 -35.21 -12.29
CA LEU A 17 1.68 -36.43 -12.48
C LEU A 17 1.25 -37.25 -13.71
N PRO A 18 2.20 -37.90 -14.40
CA PRO A 18 1.90 -38.92 -15.39
C PRO A 18 1.00 -40.02 -14.80
N ARG A 19 0.08 -40.54 -15.62
CA ARG A 19 -0.96 -41.50 -15.19
C ARG A 19 -0.40 -42.71 -14.43
N GLU A 20 0.71 -43.27 -14.90
CA GLU A 20 1.35 -44.43 -14.28
C GLU A 20 1.90 -44.13 -12.87
N GLU A 21 2.46 -42.93 -12.66
CA GLU A 21 2.97 -42.51 -11.36
C GLU A 21 1.83 -42.20 -10.39
N ALA A 22 0.76 -41.57 -10.87
CA ALA A 22 -0.45 -41.35 -10.08
C ALA A 22 -1.09 -42.68 -9.65
N GLU A 23 -1.17 -43.68 -10.54
CA GLU A 23 -1.67 -45.02 -10.22
C GLU A 23 -0.76 -45.79 -9.25
N ARG A 24 0.57 -45.62 -9.34
CA ARG A 24 1.53 -46.16 -8.37
C ARG A 24 1.32 -45.55 -6.98
N LEU A 25 1.15 -44.23 -6.90
CA LEU A 25 0.95 -43.51 -5.64
C LEU A 25 -0.40 -43.82 -5.00
N ARG A 26 -1.47 -43.96 -5.80
CA ARG A 26 -2.80 -44.41 -5.32
C ARG A 26 -2.74 -45.82 -4.71
N ARG A 27 -2.05 -46.76 -5.37
CA ARG A 27 -1.82 -48.10 -4.81
C ARG A 27 -1.04 -48.03 -3.50
N HIS A 28 -0.01 -47.19 -3.42
CA HIS A 28 0.73 -46.99 -2.18
C HIS A 28 -0.13 -46.41 -1.03
N LEU A 29 -1.07 -45.49 -1.30
CA LEU A 29 -2.01 -44.98 -0.29
C LEU A 29 -3.00 -46.05 0.21
N ALA A 30 -3.40 -46.97 -0.68
CA ALA A 30 -4.22 -48.10 -0.31
C ALA A 30 -3.48 -49.07 0.64
N GLU A 31 -2.16 -49.13 0.56
CA GLU A 31 -1.34 -50.09 1.32
C GLU A 31 -0.63 -49.50 2.55
N CYS A 32 -0.39 -48.18 2.59
CA CYS A 32 0.40 -47.52 3.65
C CYS A 32 -0.45 -46.56 4.51
N PRO A 33 -0.87 -46.97 5.74
CA PRO A 33 -1.70 -46.15 6.62
C PRO A 33 -1.08 -44.81 7.02
N ALA A 34 0.24 -44.77 7.20
CA ALA A 34 0.96 -43.55 7.57
C ALA A 34 0.96 -42.50 6.42
N CYS A 35 1.07 -42.95 5.17
CA CYS A 35 0.96 -42.06 4.02
C CYS A 35 -0.48 -41.62 3.77
N ARG A 36 -1.47 -42.48 4.06
CA ARG A 36 -2.89 -42.13 4.00
C ARG A 36 -3.25 -41.00 4.96
N ALA A 37 -2.92 -41.14 6.25
CA ALA A 37 -3.15 -40.10 7.25
C ALA A 37 -2.44 -38.77 6.91
N ARG A 38 -1.25 -38.86 6.31
CA ARG A 38 -0.50 -37.67 5.87
C ARG A 38 -1.12 -36.99 4.63
N ALA A 39 -1.64 -37.77 3.69
CA ALA A 39 -2.36 -37.25 2.52
C ALA A 39 -3.69 -36.60 2.93
N GLU A 40 -4.44 -37.20 3.86
CA GLU A 40 -5.66 -36.61 4.44
C GLU A 40 -5.35 -35.27 5.12
N ASN A 41 -4.35 -35.20 5.99
CA ASN A 41 -3.93 -33.93 6.59
C ASN A 41 -3.50 -32.87 5.55
N THR A 42 -2.91 -33.31 4.43
CA THR A 42 -2.49 -32.38 3.36
C THR A 42 -3.71 -31.88 2.57
N ARG A 43 -4.72 -32.73 2.36
CA ARG A 43 -6.02 -32.33 1.78
C ARG A 43 -6.79 -31.40 2.70
N ASP A 44 -6.77 -31.63 4.01
CA ASP A 44 -7.44 -30.75 4.98
C ASP A 44 -6.78 -29.36 4.99
N VAL A 45 -5.45 -29.29 4.90
CA VAL A 45 -4.71 -28.03 4.77
C VAL A 45 -4.97 -27.37 3.41
N ALA A 46 -5.01 -28.12 2.32
CA ALA A 46 -5.33 -27.60 0.99
C ALA A 46 -6.77 -27.07 0.93
N ALA A 47 -7.75 -27.79 1.48
CA ALA A 47 -9.14 -27.37 1.57
C ALA A 47 -9.31 -26.16 2.51
N ALA A 48 -8.54 -26.07 3.60
CA ALA A 48 -8.51 -24.87 4.44
C ALA A 48 -7.93 -23.67 3.70
N LEU A 49 -6.88 -23.87 2.89
CA LEU A 49 -6.30 -22.83 2.04
C LEU A 49 -7.24 -22.43 0.89
N GLU A 50 -7.90 -23.38 0.23
CA GLU A 50 -8.92 -23.12 -0.80
C GLU A 50 -10.16 -22.44 -0.22
N ASN A 51 -10.59 -22.77 1.00
CA ASN A 51 -11.64 -22.02 1.70
C ASN A 51 -11.17 -20.61 2.08
N LEU A 52 -9.91 -20.43 2.46
CA LEU A 52 -9.31 -19.11 2.67
C LEU A 52 -9.25 -18.29 1.36
N VAL A 53 -8.93 -18.94 0.24
CA VAL A 53 -8.92 -18.34 -1.11
C VAL A 53 -10.34 -18.10 -1.63
N GLY A 54 -11.33 -18.93 -1.28
CA GLY A 54 -12.74 -18.71 -1.60
C GLY A 54 -13.36 -17.58 -0.80
N CYS A 55 -12.88 -17.35 0.43
CA CYS A 55 -13.29 -16.25 1.30
C CYS A 55 -12.56 -14.93 1.00
N THR A 56 -11.47 -14.95 0.24
CA THR A 56 -10.75 -13.76 -0.21
C THR A 56 -10.90 -13.67 -1.73
N ARG A 57 -11.72 -12.75 -2.27
CA ARG A 57 -12.00 -12.63 -3.72
C ARG A 57 -10.79 -12.19 -4.57
N VAL A 58 -9.62 -12.77 -4.37
CA VAL A 58 -8.40 -12.52 -5.12
C VAL A 58 -7.82 -13.86 -5.55
N GLU A 59 -7.80 -14.12 -6.85
CA GLU A 59 -7.01 -15.20 -7.42
C GLU A 59 -5.55 -14.99 -7.04
N LEU A 60 -5.02 -15.82 -6.15
CA LEU A 60 -3.59 -15.79 -5.83
C LEU A 60 -2.80 -16.24 -7.08
N PRO A 61 -1.77 -15.48 -7.51
CA PRO A 61 -0.90 -15.90 -8.59
C PRO A 61 -0.25 -17.25 -8.24
N ALA A 62 -0.17 -18.16 -9.20
CA ALA A 62 0.39 -19.52 -9.02
C ALA A 62 1.79 -19.53 -8.36
N GLU A 63 2.55 -18.45 -8.54
CA GLU A 63 3.89 -18.23 -8.01
C GLU A 63 3.92 -17.98 -6.49
N ALA A 64 2.86 -17.39 -5.92
CA ALA A 64 2.75 -17.14 -4.48
C ALA A 64 2.52 -18.45 -3.69
N GLY A 65 1.73 -19.36 -4.25
CA GLY A 65 1.58 -20.73 -3.73
C GLY A 65 2.89 -21.51 -3.78
N GLU A 66 3.66 -21.35 -4.85
CA GLU A 66 4.98 -21.98 -5.00
C GLU A 66 6.02 -21.46 -3.99
N ALA A 67 5.98 -20.17 -3.65
CA ALA A 67 6.88 -19.55 -2.67
C ALA A 67 6.64 -20.05 -1.22
N VAL A 68 5.38 -20.25 -0.84
CA VAL A 68 5.00 -20.83 0.46
C VAL A 68 5.46 -22.29 0.55
N LEU A 69 5.33 -23.05 -0.54
CA LEU A 69 5.75 -24.45 -0.61
C LEU A 69 7.29 -24.62 -0.67
N ARG A 70 8.01 -23.70 -1.31
CA ARG A 70 9.50 -23.67 -1.28
C ARG A 70 10.03 -23.43 0.15
N ARG A 71 9.35 -22.62 0.97
CA ARG A 71 9.68 -22.50 2.41
C ARG A 71 9.38 -23.79 3.18
N GLY A 72 8.33 -24.52 2.82
CA GLY A 72 8.06 -25.87 3.34
C GLY A 72 9.14 -26.91 3.00
N ARG A 73 9.77 -26.82 1.81
CA ARG A 73 10.88 -27.70 1.39
C ARG A 73 12.10 -27.59 2.32
N VAL A 74 12.47 -26.38 2.75
CA VAL A 74 13.63 -26.14 3.63
C VAL A 74 13.43 -26.81 5.00
N HIS A 75 12.21 -26.80 5.54
CA HIS A 75 11.92 -27.51 6.80
C HIS A 75 11.88 -29.04 6.66
N SER A 76 11.47 -29.58 5.51
CA SER A 76 11.43 -31.03 5.28
C SER A 76 12.81 -31.67 5.07
N LEU A 77 13.82 -30.89 4.64
CA LEU A 77 15.20 -31.33 4.48
C LEU A 77 15.93 -31.50 5.83
N ILE A 78 15.52 -30.75 6.85
CA ILE A 78 16.11 -30.80 8.21
C ILE A 78 15.63 -32.06 8.99
N GLY A 79 14.52 -32.68 8.57
CA GLY A 79 13.94 -33.86 9.23
C GLY A 79 14.42 -35.24 8.75
N ARG A 80 15.30 -35.33 7.73
CA ARG A 80 15.77 -36.65 7.25
C ARG A 80 16.84 -37.24 8.18
N ARG A 81 16.48 -38.29 8.91
CA ARG A 81 17.43 -39.18 9.61
C ARG A 81 18.40 -39.81 8.60
N TYR A 82 19.62 -39.29 8.54
CA TYR A 82 20.76 -39.94 7.89
C TYR A 82 21.04 -41.30 8.56
N ARG A 83 20.64 -42.40 7.92
CA ARG A 83 21.05 -43.77 8.31
C ARG A 83 22.33 -44.17 7.57
N ARG A 84 23.47 -43.85 8.22
CA ARG A 84 24.83 -44.48 8.20
C ARG A 84 25.70 -44.41 6.91
N PRO A 85 27.06 -44.42 6.97
CA PRO A 85 27.95 -44.67 8.11
C PRO A 85 29.12 -43.64 8.26
N LEU A 86 28.89 -42.47 8.84
CA LEU A 86 29.98 -41.59 9.32
C LEU A 86 30.35 -41.82 10.79
N VAL A 87 29.48 -42.53 11.52
CA VAL A 87 29.60 -42.77 12.97
C VAL A 87 30.71 -43.77 13.32
N VAL A 88 31.18 -44.59 12.35
CA VAL A 88 32.25 -45.57 12.61
C VAL A 88 33.65 -44.93 12.58
N ARG A 89 33.84 -43.76 11.95
CA ARG A 89 35.15 -43.07 11.94
C ARG A 89 35.33 -42.01 13.02
N LEU A 90 34.25 -41.51 13.63
CA LEU A 90 34.32 -40.44 14.64
C LEU A 90 34.27 -40.91 16.11
N GLN A 91 34.10 -42.22 16.36
CA GLN A 91 34.02 -42.77 17.72
C GLN A 91 35.37 -42.93 18.46
N ARG A 92 36.51 -42.60 17.85
CA ARG A 92 37.83 -42.72 18.51
C ARG A 92 38.37 -41.44 19.17
N SER A 93 37.67 -40.31 19.05
CA SER A 93 38.10 -39.05 19.66
C SER A 93 37.38 -38.79 20.98
N ARG A 94 38.13 -38.80 22.11
CA ARG A 94 37.63 -38.43 23.45
C ARG A 94 37.03 -37.01 23.50
N TRP A 95 37.42 -36.14 22.57
CA TRP A 95 36.92 -34.77 22.45
C TRP A 95 35.48 -34.71 21.91
N VAL A 96 35.08 -35.61 21.00
CA VAL A 96 33.72 -35.60 20.44
C VAL A 96 32.68 -36.06 21.47
N ARG A 97 33.03 -37.00 22.38
CA ARG A 97 32.12 -37.46 23.44
C ARG A 97 31.84 -36.42 24.53
N ARG A 98 32.74 -35.44 24.74
CA ARG A 98 32.56 -34.40 25.76
C ARG A 98 32.19 -33.05 25.18
N GLY A 99 32.74 -32.67 24.02
CA GLY A 99 32.51 -31.37 23.40
C GLY A 99 31.14 -31.23 22.73
N LEU A 100 30.63 -32.29 22.10
CA LEU A 100 29.36 -32.24 21.37
C LEU A 100 28.11 -32.12 22.28
N PRO A 101 28.01 -32.83 23.42
CA PRO A 101 26.91 -32.59 24.35
C PRO A 101 27.01 -31.22 25.04
N LEU A 102 28.22 -30.70 25.29
CA LEU A 102 28.40 -29.37 25.85
C LEU A 102 28.01 -28.27 24.84
N ALA A 103 28.41 -28.40 23.57
CA ALA A 103 28.02 -27.48 22.51
C ALA A 103 26.51 -27.54 22.22
N ALA A 104 25.91 -28.74 22.26
CA ALA A 104 24.45 -28.89 22.13
C ALA A 104 23.70 -28.29 23.34
N ALA A 105 24.23 -28.42 24.56
CA ALA A 105 23.66 -27.80 25.75
C ALA A 105 23.79 -26.27 25.71
N VAL A 106 24.91 -25.73 25.25
CA VAL A 106 25.11 -24.28 25.07
C VAL A 106 24.19 -23.75 23.95
N ALA A 107 24.06 -24.45 22.84
CA ALA A 107 23.14 -24.08 21.76
C ALA A 107 21.67 -24.18 22.21
N GLY A 108 21.31 -25.21 23.00
CA GLY A 108 20.00 -25.37 23.59
C GLY A 108 19.68 -24.28 24.60
N ALA A 109 20.62 -23.94 25.48
CA ALA A 109 20.49 -22.83 26.42
C ALA A 109 20.38 -21.48 25.71
N ALA A 110 21.15 -21.26 24.65
CA ALA A 110 21.05 -20.07 23.82
C ALA A 110 19.69 -19.98 23.11
N LEU A 111 19.16 -21.10 22.59
CA LEU A 111 17.82 -21.15 21.99
C LEU A 111 16.70 -20.97 23.01
N ILE A 112 16.88 -21.46 24.24
CA ILE A 112 15.94 -21.21 25.36
C ILE A 112 16.00 -19.75 25.79
N LEU A 113 17.19 -19.13 25.85
CA LEU A 113 17.37 -17.71 26.15
C LEU A 113 16.82 -16.82 25.04
N ILE A 114 17.05 -17.16 23.76
CA ILE A 114 16.46 -16.48 22.61
C ILE A 114 14.94 -16.69 22.61
N GLY A 115 14.49 -17.91 22.90
CA GLY A 115 13.08 -18.24 23.07
C GLY A 115 12.44 -17.41 24.17
N LEU A 116 13.09 -17.28 25.34
CA LEU A 116 12.68 -16.45 26.48
C LEU A 116 12.88 -14.96 26.25
N GLN A 117 13.74 -14.52 25.35
CA GLN A 117 13.84 -13.11 24.92
C GLN A 117 12.75 -12.75 23.91
N ILE A 118 12.35 -13.72 23.07
CA ILE A 118 11.24 -13.58 22.12
C ILE A 118 9.89 -13.71 22.84
N SER A 119 9.81 -14.55 23.89
CA SER A 119 8.60 -14.78 24.70
C SER A 119 8.57 -14.01 26.01
N GLY A 120 9.68 -13.39 26.43
CA GLY A 120 9.74 -12.26 27.36
C GLY A 120 9.20 -11.00 26.69
N GLY A 121 8.07 -11.19 26.01
CA GLY A 121 7.35 -10.20 25.26
C GLY A 121 7.01 -9.05 26.19
N LEU A 122 7.00 -7.87 25.58
CA LEU A 122 6.37 -6.69 26.15
C LEU A 122 5.12 -7.12 26.90
N ASP A 123 5.02 -6.76 28.16
CA ASP A 123 3.80 -6.99 28.93
C ASP A 123 2.64 -6.28 28.21
N THR A 124 1.89 -7.06 27.43
CA THR A 124 0.75 -6.60 26.61
C THR A 124 -0.54 -6.59 27.40
N THR A 125 -0.48 -6.72 28.73
CA THR A 125 -1.66 -6.51 29.56
C THR A 125 -2.23 -5.12 29.26
N PRO A 126 -3.54 -4.96 29.04
CA PRO A 126 -4.11 -3.63 28.77
C PRO A 126 -3.94 -2.61 29.90
N ARG A 127 -3.81 -3.04 31.17
CA ARG A 127 -3.67 -2.11 32.30
C ARG A 127 -2.40 -1.28 32.19
N GLY A 128 -2.54 0.06 32.10
CA GLY A 128 -1.42 0.98 31.97
C GLY A 128 -0.67 0.84 30.64
N ALA A 129 -1.30 0.25 29.62
CA ALA A 129 -0.67 0.05 28.32
C ALA A 129 -0.38 1.39 27.64
N LEU A 130 -1.25 2.40 27.79
CA LEU A 130 -1.01 3.71 27.20
C LEU A 130 0.24 4.41 27.76
N ASP A 131 0.47 4.34 29.07
CA ASP A 131 1.67 4.94 29.70
C ASP A 131 2.95 4.20 29.27
N ARG A 132 2.92 2.86 29.22
CA ARG A 132 4.04 2.07 28.69
C ARG A 132 4.31 2.40 27.23
N LEU A 133 3.26 2.52 26.43
CA LEU A 133 3.35 2.83 25.01
C LEU A 133 4.01 4.19 24.79
N VAL A 134 3.63 5.20 25.54
CA VAL A 134 4.22 6.54 25.45
C VAL A 134 5.70 6.50 25.82
N SER A 135 6.06 5.83 26.91
CA SER A 135 7.46 5.68 27.33
C SER A 135 8.31 5.02 26.23
N GLN A 136 7.84 3.91 25.65
CA GLN A 136 8.59 3.16 24.65
C GLN A 136 8.57 3.82 23.26
N SER A 137 7.49 4.51 22.89
CA SER A 137 7.41 5.24 21.62
C SER A 137 8.43 6.37 21.52
N GLY A 138 8.83 6.96 22.67
CA GLY A 138 9.91 7.95 22.73
C GLY A 138 11.26 7.40 22.27
N GLU A 139 11.50 6.11 22.46
CA GLU A 139 12.77 5.43 22.13
C GLU A 139 12.79 4.85 20.71
N ALA A 140 11.63 4.73 20.04
CA ALA A 140 11.51 4.10 18.72
C ALA A 140 12.21 4.93 17.62
N ALA A 141 13.38 4.49 17.14
CA ALA A 141 14.17 5.24 16.16
C ALA A 141 13.79 4.93 14.70
N GLY A 142 13.15 3.78 14.45
CA GLY A 142 12.79 3.37 13.10
C GLY A 142 11.52 2.52 12.99
N VAL A 143 11.17 2.20 11.73
CA VAL A 143 10.04 1.36 11.32
C VAL A 143 9.97 0.02 12.08
N LYS A 144 11.13 -0.61 12.35
CA LYS A 144 11.18 -1.89 13.07
C LYS A 144 10.77 -1.74 14.54
N ASP A 145 11.05 -0.60 15.16
CA ASP A 145 10.76 -0.36 16.56
C ASP A 145 9.26 -0.12 16.75
N ILE A 146 8.65 0.75 15.94
CA ILE A 146 7.20 0.99 16.01
C ILE A 146 6.39 -0.27 15.68
N ARG A 147 6.89 -1.16 14.82
CA ARG A 147 6.25 -2.45 14.55
C ARG A 147 6.22 -3.35 15.80
N ARG A 148 7.26 -3.31 16.63
CA ARG A 148 7.29 -4.07 17.89
C ARG A 148 6.32 -3.52 18.94
N LEU A 149 5.95 -2.24 18.84
CA LEU A 149 5.01 -1.60 19.76
C LEU A 149 3.54 -1.87 19.43
N GLU A 150 3.23 -2.40 18.25
CA GLU A 150 1.86 -2.63 17.78
C GLU A 150 0.98 -3.41 18.78
N PRO A 151 1.44 -4.53 19.38
CA PRO A 151 0.64 -5.25 20.38
C PRO A 151 0.32 -4.40 21.61
N LEU A 152 1.23 -3.50 21.99
CA LEU A 152 1.04 -2.57 23.09
C LEU A 152 0.04 -1.45 22.74
N VAL A 153 -0.01 -1.03 21.47
CA VAL A 153 -1.05 -0.11 20.99
C VAL A 153 -2.44 -0.76 21.08
N ARG A 154 -2.56 -2.02 20.65
CA ARG A 154 -3.80 -2.80 20.77
C ARG A 154 -4.24 -2.97 22.23
N ALA A 155 -3.29 -3.18 23.13
CA ALA A 155 -3.54 -3.22 24.56
C ALA A 155 -4.06 -1.85 25.07
N ALA A 156 -3.50 -0.73 24.61
CA ALA A 156 -3.98 0.61 24.95
C ALA A 156 -5.39 0.92 24.38
N VAL A 157 -5.74 0.39 23.19
CA VAL A 157 -7.12 0.48 22.68
C VAL A 157 -8.09 -0.28 23.60
N SER A 158 -7.70 -1.48 24.03
CA SER A 158 -8.49 -2.29 24.96
C SER A 158 -8.72 -1.57 26.29
N GLU A 159 -7.67 -0.90 26.80
CA GLU A 159 -7.74 -0.06 27.99
C GLU A 159 -8.73 1.10 27.84
N GLU A 160 -8.71 1.81 26.71
CA GLU A 160 -9.62 2.93 26.45
C GLU A 160 -11.07 2.47 26.25
N ILE A 161 -11.31 1.41 25.48
CA ILE A 161 -12.65 0.87 25.23
C ILE A 161 -13.28 0.33 26.53
N ALA A 162 -12.48 -0.24 27.43
CA ALA A 162 -12.97 -0.77 28.70
C ALA A 162 -13.35 0.31 29.73
N ARG A 163 -13.16 1.60 29.44
CA ARG A 163 -13.50 2.69 30.39
C ARG A 163 -15.00 2.84 30.60
N ALA A 164 -15.36 3.58 31.64
CA ALA A 164 -16.75 3.98 31.88
C ALA A 164 -17.29 4.84 30.71
N GLN A 165 -16.49 5.77 30.20
CA GLN A 165 -16.79 6.64 29.07
C GLN A 165 -15.62 6.61 28.07
N PRO A 166 -15.61 5.65 27.13
CA PRO A 166 -14.56 5.57 26.12
C PRO A 166 -14.64 6.78 25.17
N SER A 167 -13.49 7.31 24.77
CA SER A 167 -13.42 8.41 23.80
C SER A 167 -13.21 7.89 22.39
N PRO A 168 -14.16 8.15 21.46
CA PRO A 168 -14.00 7.84 20.04
C PRO A 168 -12.71 8.38 19.44
N ASP A 169 -12.37 9.63 19.75
CA ASP A 169 -11.17 10.31 19.23
C ASP A 169 -9.86 9.68 19.73
N GLN A 170 -9.80 9.18 20.97
CA GLN A 170 -8.61 8.43 21.43
C GLN A 170 -8.52 7.06 20.82
N VAL A 171 -9.65 6.36 20.70
CA VAL A 171 -9.68 5.05 20.05
C VAL A 171 -9.27 5.18 18.58
N ALA A 172 -9.70 6.21 17.87
CA ALA A 172 -9.30 6.47 16.49
C ALA A 172 -7.80 6.74 16.34
N ASP A 173 -7.22 7.61 17.18
CA ASP A 173 -5.77 7.86 17.18
C ASP A 173 -4.97 6.57 17.44
N LEU A 174 -5.39 5.77 18.42
CA LEU A 174 -4.72 4.52 18.79
C LEU A 174 -4.88 3.45 17.70
N LEU A 175 -6.04 3.35 17.05
CA LEU A 175 -6.24 2.42 15.94
C LEU A 175 -5.43 2.83 14.71
N LEU A 176 -5.34 4.12 14.40
CA LEU A 176 -4.46 4.62 13.35
C LEU A 176 -2.98 4.36 13.69
N ALA A 177 -2.58 4.51 14.96
CA ALA A 177 -1.23 4.15 15.40
C ALA A 177 -0.97 2.63 15.29
N SER A 178 -1.94 1.78 15.64
CA SER A 178 -1.85 0.31 15.43
C SER A 178 -1.72 -0.01 13.95
N TYR A 179 -2.50 0.67 13.10
CA TYR A 179 -2.42 0.53 11.64
C TYR A 179 -1.01 0.84 11.12
N ILE A 180 -0.46 1.99 11.51
CA ILE A 180 0.92 2.39 11.17
C ILE A 180 1.94 1.38 11.70
N GLY A 181 1.77 0.89 12.93
CA GLY A 181 2.64 -0.13 13.52
C GLY A 181 2.61 -1.46 12.76
N ARG A 182 1.44 -1.89 12.28
CA ARG A 182 1.28 -3.11 11.45
C ARG A 182 1.92 -2.94 10.07
N ARG A 183 1.75 -1.77 9.44
CA ARG A 183 2.11 -1.51 8.04
C ARG A 183 2.98 -0.25 7.87
N PRO A 184 4.15 -0.17 8.51
CA PRO A 184 5.02 0.97 8.32
C PRO A 184 5.71 0.84 6.95
N ARG A 185 5.49 1.84 6.09
CA ARG A 185 5.98 1.99 4.72
C ARG A 185 7.23 2.89 4.65
N GLU A 186 7.32 3.89 5.52
CA GLU A 186 8.38 4.91 5.48
C GLU A 186 8.85 5.33 6.87
N ASP A 187 10.12 5.72 7.01
CA ASP A 187 10.70 6.13 8.31
C ASP A 187 10.01 7.36 8.91
N ARG A 188 9.48 8.26 8.08
CA ARG A 188 8.71 9.42 8.56
C ARG A 188 7.48 9.03 9.38
N GLN A 189 6.92 7.84 9.17
CA GLN A 189 5.75 7.37 9.90
C GLN A 189 6.04 7.09 11.38
N VAL A 190 7.31 7.03 11.79
CA VAL A 190 7.70 7.01 13.20
C VAL A 190 7.28 8.31 13.91
N ALA A 191 7.40 9.46 13.24
CA ALA A 191 6.95 10.73 13.79
C ALA A 191 5.41 10.79 13.89
N ASP A 192 4.70 10.31 12.86
CA ASP A 192 3.25 10.19 12.85
C ASP A 192 2.73 9.32 14.00
N PHE A 193 3.34 8.14 14.17
CA PHE A 193 3.03 7.21 15.26
C PHE A 193 3.21 7.87 16.64
N ARG A 194 4.36 8.50 16.87
CA ARG A 194 4.66 9.19 18.14
C ARG A 194 3.67 10.32 18.41
N PHE A 195 3.32 11.09 17.39
CA PHE A 195 2.36 12.18 17.51
C PHE A 195 0.96 11.66 17.93
N LEU A 196 0.47 10.59 17.31
CA LEU A 196 -0.82 9.98 17.66
C LEU A 196 -0.83 9.44 19.09
N VAL A 197 0.22 8.71 19.49
CA VAL A 197 0.36 8.17 20.85
C VAL A 197 0.44 9.29 21.89
N ALA A 198 1.26 10.32 21.64
CA ALA A 198 1.38 11.46 22.54
C ALA A 198 0.07 12.24 22.66
N SER A 199 -0.65 12.43 21.55
CA SER A 199 -1.96 13.08 21.51
C SER A 199 -3.00 12.30 22.31
N ALA A 200 -3.05 10.98 22.14
CA ALA A 200 -3.95 10.11 22.91
C ALA A 200 -3.64 10.21 24.41
N TRP A 201 -2.37 10.16 24.80
CA TRP A 201 -1.94 10.30 26.19
C TRP A 201 -2.28 11.66 26.80
N ALA A 202 -2.03 12.76 26.09
CA ALA A 202 -2.34 14.10 26.58
C ALA A 202 -3.84 14.24 26.91
N ARG A 203 -4.72 13.75 26.03
CA ARG A 203 -6.18 13.76 26.27
C ARG A 203 -6.60 12.85 27.44
N HIS A 204 -5.84 11.80 27.70
CA HIS A 204 -6.11 10.88 28.81
C HIS A 204 -5.88 11.63 30.13
N HIS A 205 -4.72 12.27 30.25
CA HIS A 205 -4.36 13.06 31.43
C HIS A 205 -5.27 14.28 31.63
N GLN A 206 -5.66 14.98 30.56
CA GLN A 206 -6.63 16.08 30.66
C GLN A 206 -7.98 15.62 31.24
N ARG A 207 -8.47 14.44 30.85
CA ARG A 207 -9.72 13.88 31.39
C ARG A 207 -9.61 13.46 32.84
N VAL A 208 -8.50 12.79 33.20
CA VAL A 208 -8.24 12.41 34.59
C VAL A 208 -8.12 13.67 35.46
N ALA A 209 -7.45 14.70 34.97
CA ALA A 209 -7.33 16.00 35.63
C ALA A 209 -8.67 16.75 35.77
N ALA A 210 -9.56 16.66 34.79
CA ALA A 210 -10.90 17.27 34.86
C ALA A 210 -11.85 16.53 35.83
N GLY A 211 -11.64 15.22 36.01
CA GLY A 211 -12.39 14.40 36.98
C GLY A 211 -11.86 14.49 38.41
N GLY A 212 -10.59 14.86 38.61
CA GLY A 212 -9.99 15.14 39.92
C GLY A 212 -10.14 16.62 40.28
N GLY A 213 -10.52 16.95 41.53
CA GLY A 213 -10.79 18.33 41.93
C GLY A 213 -9.69 19.38 41.57
N PRO A 214 -10.02 20.68 41.58
CA PRO A 214 -9.30 21.77 40.90
C PRO A 214 -7.81 21.96 41.24
N ARG A 215 -7.31 21.35 42.32
CA ARG A 215 -5.89 21.40 42.70
C ARG A 215 -5.00 20.41 41.93
N ALA A 216 -5.54 19.28 41.47
CA ALA A 216 -4.77 18.28 40.72
C ALA A 216 -4.51 18.73 39.27
N GLY A 217 -5.50 19.39 38.64
CA GLY A 217 -5.39 19.85 37.25
C GLY A 217 -4.32 20.94 37.02
N ALA A 218 -4.16 21.88 37.97
CA ALA A 218 -3.15 22.94 37.85
C ALA A 218 -1.70 22.45 38.01
N VAL A 219 -1.50 21.37 38.77
CA VAL A 219 -0.18 20.73 38.94
C VAL A 219 0.15 19.86 37.73
N LEU A 220 -0.83 19.12 37.21
CA LEU A 220 -0.67 18.29 36.01
C LEU A 220 -0.42 19.10 34.74
N SER A 221 -1.10 20.24 34.54
CA SER A 221 -0.88 21.07 33.34
C SER A 221 0.54 21.65 33.30
N ARG A 222 1.04 22.18 34.44
CA ARG A 222 2.41 22.71 34.55
C ARG A 222 3.49 21.64 34.41
N LEU A 223 3.17 20.39 34.75
CA LEU A 223 4.09 19.26 34.63
C LEU A 223 4.14 18.68 33.21
N CYS A 224 3.03 18.75 32.45
CA CYS A 224 2.99 18.31 31.05
C CYS A 224 3.76 19.27 30.11
N GLU A 225 3.92 20.54 30.48
CA GLU A 225 4.71 21.53 29.75
C GLU A 225 6.24 21.34 29.88
N SER A 226 6.68 20.51 30.84
CA SER A 226 8.10 20.22 31.07
C SER A 226 8.48 18.85 30.50
N MET A 227 9.23 18.83 29.39
CA MET A 227 9.74 17.59 28.78
C MET A 227 10.67 16.76 29.70
N ALA A 228 11.15 17.33 30.82
CA ALA A 228 12.18 16.72 31.67
C ALA A 228 11.65 15.82 32.81
N VAL A 229 10.33 15.75 33.06
CA VAL A 229 9.79 15.06 34.27
C VAL A 229 8.98 13.78 33.96
N ARG A 230 8.92 13.37 32.67
CA ARG A 230 8.15 12.19 32.20
C ARG A 230 8.41 10.87 32.95
N PRO A 231 9.65 10.46 33.26
CA PRO A 231 9.88 9.17 33.94
C PRO A 231 9.53 9.20 35.44
N MET A 232 9.33 10.38 36.04
CA MET A 232 9.07 10.53 37.48
C MET A 232 7.57 10.54 37.84
N LEU A 233 6.69 10.80 36.87
CA LEU A 233 5.24 10.91 37.06
C LEU A 233 4.50 9.57 37.01
N ALA A 234 5.08 8.54 36.39
CA ALA A 234 4.48 7.21 36.27
C ALA A 234 4.27 6.50 37.62
N SER A 235 4.98 6.91 38.67
CA SER A 235 4.91 6.30 40.01
C SER A 235 4.00 7.04 41.00
N VAL A 236 3.56 8.28 40.70
CA VAL A 236 2.90 9.16 41.69
C VAL A 236 1.39 9.32 41.46
N LEU A 237 0.86 8.94 40.29
CA LEU A 237 -0.52 9.28 39.87
C LEU A 237 -1.44 8.09 39.57
N LEU A 238 -1.26 6.93 40.20
CA LEU A 238 -2.24 5.83 40.11
C LEU A 238 -3.29 5.90 41.22
N PRO A 239 -4.50 6.42 40.99
CA PRO A 239 -5.67 5.96 41.73
C PRO A 239 -6.09 4.58 41.20
N GLN A 240 -5.24 3.56 41.38
CA GLN A 240 -5.60 2.16 41.08
C GLN A 240 -6.58 1.56 42.10
N ALA A 241 -6.86 2.27 43.20
CA ALA A 241 -7.67 1.76 44.30
C ALA A 241 -9.19 1.79 44.07
N ALA A 242 -9.71 2.47 43.04
CA ALA A 242 -11.16 2.59 42.84
C ALA A 242 -11.82 1.38 42.15
N LEU A 243 -11.05 0.50 41.49
CA LEU A 243 -11.57 -0.70 40.80
C LEU A 243 -11.15 -2.02 41.47
N ALA A 244 -10.20 -1.99 42.40
CA ALA A 244 -9.66 -3.16 43.08
C ALA A 244 -10.38 -3.53 44.40
N GLY A 245 -11.30 -2.67 44.89
CA GLY A 245 -11.86 -2.77 46.25
C GLY A 245 -13.35 -3.11 46.38
N ALA A 246 -14.09 -3.37 45.30
CA ALA A 246 -15.49 -3.79 45.39
C ALA A 246 -15.59 -5.31 45.23
N ASP A 247 -16.06 -5.98 46.29
CA ASP A 247 -16.33 -7.41 46.36
C ASP A 247 -16.96 -7.95 45.07
N ALA A 248 -16.42 -9.05 44.54
CA ALA A 248 -16.89 -9.70 43.31
C ALA A 248 -18.34 -10.23 43.40
N ALA A 249 -18.92 -10.27 44.60
CA ALA A 249 -20.29 -10.68 44.83
C ALA A 249 -21.26 -9.49 44.61
N GLY A 250 -21.56 -9.19 43.34
CA GLY A 250 -22.58 -8.19 42.98
C GLY A 250 -22.19 -7.18 41.89
N ALA A 251 -21.01 -7.31 41.28
CA ALA A 251 -20.63 -6.49 40.14
C ALA A 251 -21.54 -6.79 38.94
N ASP A 252 -21.98 -5.75 38.22
CA ASP A 252 -22.76 -5.93 37.01
C ASP A 252 -21.95 -6.68 35.92
N PRO A 253 -22.61 -7.45 35.03
CA PRO A 253 -21.94 -8.23 33.99
C PRO A 253 -21.02 -7.41 33.06
N MET A 254 -21.34 -6.14 32.81
CA MET A 254 -20.52 -5.25 31.98
C MET A 254 -19.20 -4.89 32.67
N THR A 255 -19.23 -4.65 33.98
CA THR A 255 -18.02 -4.41 34.79
C THR A 255 -17.11 -5.63 34.81
N ILE A 256 -17.69 -6.84 34.88
CA ILE A 256 -16.95 -8.11 34.78
C ILE A 256 -16.32 -8.26 33.39
N ALA A 257 -17.08 -8.05 32.31
CA ALA A 257 -16.56 -8.13 30.94
C ALA A 257 -15.40 -7.13 30.70
N LYS A 258 -15.53 -5.89 31.17
CA LYS A 258 -14.45 -4.88 31.10
C LYS A 258 -13.20 -5.32 31.86
N ARG A 259 -13.36 -5.95 33.03
CA ARG A 259 -12.22 -6.51 33.78
C ARG A 259 -11.50 -7.59 32.99
N HIS A 260 -12.24 -8.53 32.40
CA HIS A 260 -11.66 -9.56 31.53
C HIS A 260 -10.91 -8.95 30.33
N VAL A 261 -11.47 -7.92 29.67
CA VAL A 261 -10.74 -7.18 28.63
C VAL A 261 -9.44 -6.58 29.16
N LEU A 262 -9.46 -5.98 30.35
CA LEU A 262 -8.27 -5.40 30.98
C LEU A 262 -7.21 -6.44 31.38
N ASP A 263 -7.62 -7.69 31.59
CA ASP A 263 -6.73 -8.83 31.84
C ASP A 263 -6.27 -9.52 30.53
N GLY A 264 -6.73 -9.05 29.37
CA GLY A 264 -6.43 -9.64 28.06
C GLY A 264 -7.24 -10.91 27.74
N ASP A 265 -8.23 -11.26 28.58
CA ASP A 265 -9.09 -12.42 28.43
C ASP A 265 -10.36 -12.06 27.63
N TYR A 266 -10.22 -11.90 26.32
CA TYR A 266 -11.36 -11.54 25.44
C TYR A 266 -12.44 -12.62 25.37
N ALA A 267 -12.08 -13.90 25.58
CA ALA A 267 -13.05 -14.99 25.60
C ALA A 267 -13.91 -14.96 26.86
N GLY A 268 -13.29 -14.76 28.04
CA GLY A 268 -13.99 -14.54 29.29
C GLY A 268 -14.84 -13.26 29.25
N ALA A 269 -14.34 -12.20 28.60
CA ALA A 269 -15.12 -10.98 28.40
C ALA A 269 -16.40 -11.25 27.59
N LEU A 270 -16.32 -11.98 26.48
CA LEU A 270 -17.49 -12.36 25.68
C LEU A 270 -18.48 -13.23 26.47
N ALA A 271 -17.99 -14.16 27.30
CA ALA A 271 -18.82 -15.02 28.13
C ALA A 271 -19.53 -14.25 29.26
N ALA A 272 -18.89 -13.19 29.77
CA ALA A 272 -19.45 -12.34 30.82
C ALA A 272 -20.45 -11.28 30.31
N LEU A 273 -20.51 -11.02 29.01
CA LEU A 273 -21.43 -10.02 28.44
C LEU A 273 -22.90 -10.47 28.57
N PRO A 274 -23.81 -9.59 29.04
CA PRO A 274 -25.22 -9.94 29.16
C PRO A 274 -25.86 -10.10 27.77
N PRO A 275 -26.76 -11.08 27.57
CA PRO A 275 -27.24 -11.48 26.25
C PRO A 275 -28.17 -10.46 25.55
N ALA A 276 -28.80 -9.55 26.30
CA ALA A 276 -29.90 -8.71 25.79
C ALA A 276 -29.64 -7.20 25.77
N GLU A 277 -28.64 -6.67 26.51
CA GLU A 277 -28.59 -5.22 26.74
C GLU A 277 -27.35 -4.47 26.22
N TYR A 278 -26.09 -4.95 26.20
CA TYR A 278 -24.97 -4.07 25.79
C TYR A 278 -23.69 -4.83 25.40
N ALA A 279 -22.68 -4.25 24.72
CA ALA A 279 -22.47 -2.96 24.05
C ALA A 279 -21.78 -3.31 22.72
N PRO A 280 -22.38 -3.06 21.54
CA PRO A 280 -21.89 -3.57 20.27
C PRO A 280 -20.40 -3.31 20.01
N VAL A 281 -19.88 -2.18 20.48
CA VAL A 281 -18.46 -1.83 20.43
C VAL A 281 -17.57 -2.82 21.18
N LEU A 282 -17.84 -3.06 22.47
CA LEU A 282 -16.99 -3.94 23.30
C LEU A 282 -17.05 -5.38 22.80
N LYS A 283 -18.24 -5.83 22.40
CA LYS A 283 -18.43 -7.16 21.79
C LYS A 283 -17.66 -7.30 20.49
N ALA A 284 -17.78 -6.32 19.59
CA ALA A 284 -17.06 -6.32 18.32
C ALA A 284 -15.54 -6.28 18.52
N TRP A 285 -15.04 -5.47 19.46
CA TRP A 285 -13.62 -5.43 19.82
C TRP A 285 -13.09 -6.78 20.31
N CYS A 286 -13.83 -7.47 21.20
CA CYS A 286 -13.44 -8.78 21.67
C CYS A 286 -13.46 -9.84 20.54
N LEU A 287 -14.49 -9.82 19.69
CA LEU A 287 -14.59 -10.71 18.53
C LEU A 287 -13.43 -10.49 17.56
N GLU A 288 -13.13 -9.23 17.22
CA GLU A 288 -12.03 -8.87 16.32
C GLU A 288 -10.66 -9.23 16.92
N SER A 289 -10.45 -9.00 18.23
CA SER A 289 -9.24 -9.44 18.94
C SER A 289 -9.05 -10.97 18.99
N LEU A 290 -10.13 -11.73 18.80
CA LEU A 290 -10.12 -13.19 18.67
C LEU A 290 -10.07 -13.67 17.20
N GLY A 291 -9.88 -12.77 16.23
CA GLY A 291 -9.82 -13.08 14.81
C GLY A 291 -11.19 -13.33 14.14
N ARG A 292 -12.30 -12.98 14.81
CA ARG A 292 -13.67 -13.17 14.31
C ARG A 292 -14.23 -11.89 13.68
N SER A 293 -13.49 -11.31 12.73
CA SER A 293 -13.79 -9.99 12.15
C SER A 293 -15.15 -9.92 11.43
N GLY A 294 -15.59 -11.01 10.79
CA GLY A 294 -16.90 -11.05 10.12
C GLY A 294 -18.07 -10.91 11.12
N GLU A 295 -17.97 -11.57 12.28
CA GLU A 295 -18.96 -11.44 13.35
C GLU A 295 -18.90 -10.07 14.02
N ALA A 296 -17.69 -9.52 14.21
CA ALA A 296 -17.51 -8.16 14.71
C ALA A 296 -18.21 -7.13 13.80
N ALA A 297 -18.08 -7.28 12.47
CA ALA A 297 -18.76 -6.43 11.49
C ALA A 297 -20.29 -6.54 11.57
N GLN A 298 -20.83 -7.76 11.73
CA GLN A 298 -22.27 -7.98 11.90
C GLN A 298 -22.81 -7.32 13.17
N VAL A 299 -22.08 -7.45 14.28
CA VAL A 299 -22.43 -6.80 15.55
C VAL A 299 -22.45 -5.28 15.40
N LEU A 300 -21.49 -4.72 14.65
CA LEU A 300 -21.44 -3.28 14.44
C LEU A 300 -22.44 -2.77 13.41
N ALA A 301 -22.97 -3.57 12.49
CA ALA A 301 -23.86 -3.11 11.40
C ALA A 301 -25.12 -2.38 11.92
N GLY A 302 -25.67 -2.80 13.06
CA GLY A 302 -26.81 -2.15 13.72
C GLY A 302 -26.44 -1.17 14.85
N ALA A 303 -25.15 -0.98 15.13
CA ALA A 303 -24.68 -0.10 16.19
C ALA A 303 -24.62 1.36 15.74
N GLU A 304 -25.04 2.29 16.59
CA GLU A 304 -24.94 3.72 16.33
C GLU A 304 -23.83 4.39 17.16
N GLY A 305 -23.49 5.62 16.79
CA GLY A 305 -22.56 6.47 17.53
C GLY A 305 -21.11 6.41 17.04
N ALA A 306 -20.32 7.40 17.45
CA ALA A 306 -18.99 7.65 16.88
C ALA A 306 -18.03 6.47 17.04
N LEU A 307 -18.03 5.82 18.21
CA LEU A 307 -17.13 4.71 18.49
C LEU A 307 -17.42 3.47 17.63
N SER A 308 -18.68 3.25 17.26
CA SER A 308 -19.06 2.17 16.34
C SER A 308 -18.52 2.42 14.93
N LEU A 309 -18.61 3.66 14.43
CA LEU A 309 -18.07 4.06 13.13
C LEU A 309 -16.54 3.98 13.10
N VAL A 310 -15.86 4.35 14.19
CA VAL A 310 -14.40 4.18 14.32
C VAL A 310 -14.00 2.71 14.18
N LEU A 311 -14.69 1.80 14.89
CA LEU A 311 -14.39 0.36 14.76
C LEU A 311 -14.78 -0.21 13.39
N ARG A 312 -15.85 0.28 12.75
CA ARG A 312 -16.17 -0.10 11.37
C ARG A 312 -15.06 0.34 10.40
N ALA A 313 -14.48 1.52 10.61
CA ALA A 313 -13.34 1.98 9.82
C ALA A 313 -12.11 1.06 9.98
N ASP A 314 -11.78 0.66 11.21
CA ASP A 314 -10.68 -0.28 11.47
C ASP A 314 -10.95 -1.68 10.89
N LEU A 315 -12.18 -2.20 11.01
CA LEU A 315 -12.57 -3.46 10.38
C LEU A 315 -12.49 -3.40 8.85
N ALA A 316 -12.92 -2.29 8.25
CA ALA A 316 -12.79 -2.07 6.81
C ALA A 316 -11.30 -2.07 6.39
N LEU A 317 -10.42 -1.38 7.14
CA LEU A 317 -8.97 -1.42 6.89
C LEU A 317 -8.37 -2.82 7.05
N ALA A 318 -8.80 -3.58 8.06
CA ALA A 318 -8.39 -4.96 8.27
C ALA A 318 -8.80 -5.85 7.09
N GLY A 319 -10.00 -5.61 6.54
CA GLY A 319 -10.52 -6.24 5.33
C GLY A 319 -10.01 -5.65 4.01
N GLN A 320 -9.06 -4.72 4.04
CA GLN A 320 -8.51 -4.00 2.87
C GLN A 320 -9.54 -3.16 2.09
N ASP A 321 -10.70 -2.85 2.67
CA ASP A 321 -11.67 -1.90 2.11
C ASP A 321 -11.34 -0.46 2.53
N VAL A 322 -10.36 0.13 1.84
CA VAL A 322 -9.90 1.51 2.10
C VAL A 322 -11.02 2.53 1.85
N ALA A 323 -11.85 2.32 0.81
CA ALA A 323 -12.96 3.20 0.50
C ALA A 323 -14.03 3.18 1.60
N GLY A 324 -14.34 2.01 2.16
CA GLY A 324 -15.22 1.87 3.32
C GLY A 324 -14.68 2.59 4.55
N ALA A 325 -13.39 2.43 4.84
CA ALA A 325 -12.74 3.13 5.96
C ALA A 325 -12.78 4.66 5.79
N LEU A 326 -12.47 5.17 4.59
CA LEU A 326 -12.55 6.60 4.27
C LEU A 326 -13.96 7.16 4.49
N ARG A 327 -15.00 6.48 3.97
CA ARG A 327 -16.39 6.89 4.19
C ARG A 327 -16.73 7.00 5.67
N HIS A 328 -16.33 6.03 6.50
CA HIS A 328 -16.60 6.05 7.93
C HIS A 328 -15.87 7.18 8.67
N TYR A 329 -14.61 7.47 8.34
CA TYR A 329 -13.91 8.61 8.92
C TYR A 329 -14.49 9.95 8.47
N GLU A 330 -14.84 10.11 7.21
CA GLU A 330 -15.45 11.34 6.68
C GLU A 330 -16.82 11.62 7.31
N MET A 331 -17.63 10.58 7.55
CA MET A 331 -18.89 10.72 8.32
C MET A 331 -18.66 11.26 9.74
N LEU A 332 -17.55 10.89 10.37
CA LEU A 332 -17.19 11.33 11.73
C LEU A 332 -16.55 12.72 11.75
N ALA A 333 -15.99 13.16 10.63
CA ALA A 333 -15.18 14.39 10.55
C ALA A 333 -15.96 15.68 10.80
N ALA A 334 -17.29 15.65 10.73
CA ALA A 334 -18.13 16.75 11.20
C ALA A 334 -17.98 17.02 12.71
N GLY A 335 -17.67 15.98 13.51
CA GLY A 335 -17.57 16.07 14.96
C GLY A 335 -16.15 16.27 15.51
N SER A 336 -15.11 15.92 14.75
CA SER A 336 -13.70 16.10 15.16
C SER A 336 -12.77 16.11 13.96
N ASP A 337 -11.82 17.05 13.95
CA ASP A 337 -10.84 17.21 12.87
C ASP A 337 -9.84 16.05 12.80
N ARG A 338 -9.77 15.20 13.84
CA ARG A 338 -8.92 13.99 13.86
C ARG A 338 -9.32 13.00 12.79
N TYR A 339 -10.61 12.94 12.45
CA TYR A 339 -11.07 12.05 11.40
C TYR A 339 -10.72 12.57 10.00
N TRP A 340 -10.61 13.89 9.82
CA TRP A 340 -10.01 14.47 8.60
C TRP A 340 -8.54 14.09 8.48
N PHE A 341 -7.79 14.11 9.57
CA PHE A 341 -6.40 13.63 9.57
C PHE A 341 -6.31 12.14 9.23
N ALA A 342 -7.11 11.28 9.86
CA ALA A 342 -7.12 9.85 9.56
C ALA A 342 -7.47 9.55 8.09
N ALA A 343 -8.49 10.22 7.55
CA ALA A 343 -8.87 10.09 6.14
C ALA A 343 -7.76 10.58 5.20
N GLY A 344 -7.16 11.74 5.47
CA GLY A 344 -6.02 12.26 4.71
C GLY A 344 -4.82 11.32 4.75
N TYR A 345 -4.56 10.70 5.90
CA TYR A 345 -3.50 9.71 6.07
C TYR A 345 -3.69 8.49 5.16
N LEU A 346 -4.91 7.96 5.10
CA LEU A 346 -5.24 6.84 4.23
C LEU A 346 -5.15 7.21 2.75
N CYS A 347 -5.59 8.39 2.33
CA CYS A 347 -5.40 8.85 0.95
C CYS A 347 -3.92 8.87 0.55
N ARG A 348 -3.04 9.38 1.43
CA ARG A 348 -1.61 9.44 1.15
C ARG A 348 -0.99 8.06 1.05
N TYR A 349 -1.20 7.22 2.06
CA TYR A 349 -0.44 5.98 2.16
C TYR A 349 -1.11 4.78 1.52
N GLU A 350 -2.44 4.71 1.46
CA GLU A 350 -3.15 3.58 0.86
C GLU A 350 -3.52 3.82 -0.61
N LEU A 351 -3.91 5.05 -0.96
CA LEU A 351 -4.30 5.39 -2.33
C LEU A 351 -3.18 6.06 -3.14
N ALA A 352 -2.06 6.41 -2.49
CA ALA A 352 -0.98 7.19 -3.11
C ALA A 352 -1.47 8.52 -3.74
N ASP A 353 -2.57 9.08 -3.22
CA ASP A 353 -3.18 10.31 -3.73
C ASP A 353 -2.88 11.48 -2.81
N ALA A 354 -1.76 12.16 -3.12
CA ALA A 354 -1.28 13.30 -2.35
C ALA A 354 -2.26 14.49 -2.36
N ARG A 355 -3.02 14.67 -3.45
CA ARG A 355 -3.98 15.75 -3.59
C ARG A 355 -5.21 15.50 -2.73
N ALA A 356 -5.81 14.31 -2.83
CA ALA A 356 -6.95 13.91 -2.00
C ALA A 356 -6.59 13.93 -0.51
N ALA A 357 -5.36 13.52 -0.17
CA ALA A 357 -4.83 13.66 1.18
C ALA A 357 -4.77 15.13 1.62
N GLY A 358 -4.20 16.00 0.79
CA GLY A 358 -4.09 17.43 1.05
C GLY A 358 -5.44 18.12 1.24
N VAL A 359 -6.45 17.78 0.44
CA VAL A 359 -7.81 18.35 0.55
C VAL A 359 -8.40 18.05 1.92
N ARG A 360 -8.18 16.84 2.44
CA ARG A 360 -8.64 16.42 3.77
C ARG A 360 -7.82 17.07 4.88
N PHE A 361 -6.50 17.14 4.71
CA PHE A 361 -5.61 17.83 5.63
C PHE A 361 -5.92 19.34 5.76
N GLN A 362 -6.37 20.00 4.70
CA GLN A 362 -6.84 21.40 4.75
C GLN A 362 -8.10 21.59 5.61
N GLN A 363 -8.90 20.54 5.82
CA GLN A 363 -10.08 20.59 6.68
C GLN A 363 -9.74 20.52 8.18
N VAL A 364 -8.47 20.24 8.54
CA VAL A 364 -8.03 20.18 9.94
C VAL A 364 -7.90 21.61 10.50
N ARG A 365 -8.75 21.96 11.48
CA ARG A 365 -8.80 23.29 12.12
C ARG A 365 -8.17 23.28 13.52
N ASP A 366 -8.19 22.15 14.22
CA ASP A 366 -7.48 21.94 15.49
C ASP A 366 -6.02 22.39 15.38
N ALA A 367 -5.60 23.32 16.25
CA ALA A 367 -4.34 24.04 16.09
C ALA A 367 -3.12 23.11 16.14
N ASP A 368 -3.08 22.21 17.13
CA ASP A 368 -1.96 21.29 17.31
C ASP A 368 -1.86 20.30 16.14
N LEU A 369 -3.00 19.75 15.71
CA LEU A 369 -3.06 18.82 14.59
C LEU A 369 -2.73 19.51 13.26
N ARG A 370 -3.22 20.74 13.05
CA ARG A 370 -2.92 21.54 11.85
C ARG A 370 -1.44 21.90 11.77
N ASP A 371 -0.81 22.24 12.88
CA ASP A 371 0.62 22.55 12.94
C ASP A 371 1.47 21.28 12.71
N PHE A 372 1.00 20.13 13.17
CA PHE A 372 1.60 18.84 12.83
C PHE A 372 1.47 18.52 11.33
N VAL A 373 0.27 18.68 10.78
CA VAL A 373 -0.05 18.46 9.36
C VAL A 373 0.80 19.36 8.45
N SER A 374 0.88 20.65 8.77
CA SER A 374 1.62 21.63 7.97
C SER A 374 3.12 21.33 7.90
N ARG A 375 3.69 20.76 8.97
CA ARG A 375 5.11 20.38 9.02
C ARG A 375 5.41 19.06 8.33
N ASN A 376 4.52 18.06 8.43
CA ASN A 376 4.81 16.68 8.00
C ASN A 376 4.16 16.31 6.64
N PHE A 377 3.18 17.09 6.18
CA PHE A 377 2.38 16.82 4.97
C PHE A 377 2.33 18.04 4.04
N GLN A 378 3.40 18.84 4.00
CA GLN A 378 3.48 20.04 3.16
C GLN A 378 3.29 19.72 1.68
N GLY A 379 3.84 18.61 1.18
CA GLY A 379 3.70 18.19 -0.22
C GLY A 379 2.23 17.95 -0.60
N GLU A 380 1.48 17.28 0.27
CA GLU A 380 0.03 17.05 0.10
C GLU A 380 -0.74 18.38 0.13
N LEU A 381 -0.45 19.26 1.09
CA LEU A 381 -1.11 20.56 1.18
C LEU A 381 -0.87 21.42 -0.06
N VAL A 382 0.35 21.42 -0.61
CA VAL A 382 0.70 22.10 -1.86
C VAL A 382 -0.09 21.49 -3.02
N ALA A 383 -0.14 20.15 -3.11
CA ALA A 383 -0.89 19.46 -4.15
C ALA A 383 -2.40 19.80 -4.11
N ALA A 384 -2.98 19.95 -2.92
CA ALA A 384 -4.39 20.34 -2.77
C ALA A 384 -4.65 21.83 -3.00
N ALA A 385 -3.68 22.71 -2.72
CA ALA A 385 -3.78 24.14 -2.99
C ALA A 385 -3.81 24.45 -4.49
N TRP A 386 -3.31 23.54 -5.33
CA TRP A 386 -3.41 23.65 -6.77
C TRP A 386 -4.81 23.25 -7.21
N PRO A 387 -5.51 24.05 -8.04
CA PRO A 387 -6.79 23.64 -8.62
C PRO A 387 -6.71 22.27 -9.27
N ALA A 388 -7.85 21.57 -9.33
CA ALA A 388 -7.90 20.32 -10.06
C ALA A 388 -7.53 20.66 -11.49
N PRO A 389 -6.54 19.98 -12.10
CA PRO A 389 -6.26 20.21 -13.50
C PRO A 389 -7.58 20.04 -14.25
N ASP A 390 -7.99 21.04 -15.02
CA ASP A 390 -9.19 20.91 -15.85
C ASP A 390 -8.91 19.79 -16.86
N SER A 391 -9.49 18.61 -16.63
CA SER A 391 -9.33 17.48 -17.54
C SER A 391 -10.00 17.85 -18.85
N LEU A 392 -9.18 17.90 -19.90
CA LEU A 392 -9.61 18.08 -21.28
C LEU A 392 -10.14 16.75 -21.83
N PHE A 393 -9.61 15.63 -21.34
CA PHE A 393 -9.95 14.28 -21.75
C PHE A 393 -9.41 13.26 -20.75
N ALA A 394 -10.23 12.27 -20.36
CA ALA A 394 -9.82 11.15 -19.52
C ALA A 394 -10.46 9.84 -20.01
N MET A 395 -9.71 8.74 -19.94
CA MET A 395 -10.14 7.42 -20.44
C MET A 395 -9.42 6.27 -19.71
N ASP A 396 -10.19 5.32 -19.16
CA ASP A 396 -9.72 4.16 -18.37
C ASP A 396 -10.18 2.80 -18.92
N PHE A 397 -10.78 2.75 -20.12
CA PHE A 397 -11.26 1.57 -20.87
C PHE A 397 -12.17 0.56 -20.13
N ASP A 398 -12.39 0.66 -18.81
CA ASP A 398 -13.10 -0.33 -18.00
C ASP A 398 -14.57 -0.49 -18.41
N SER A 399 -15.18 0.61 -18.85
CA SER A 399 -16.55 0.66 -19.35
C SER A 399 -16.72 0.17 -20.80
N TRP A 400 -15.63 -0.10 -21.52
CA TRP A 400 -15.66 -0.41 -22.94
C TRP A 400 -15.90 -1.89 -23.22
N ASP A 401 -16.57 -2.21 -24.33
CA ASP A 401 -16.68 -3.59 -24.80
C ASP A 401 -15.33 -4.09 -25.34
N LEU A 402 -15.06 -5.39 -25.16
CA LEU A 402 -13.86 -6.03 -25.69
C LEU A 402 -13.89 -6.07 -27.22
N GLY A 403 -12.73 -5.91 -27.85
CA GLY A 403 -12.56 -5.96 -29.30
C GLY A 403 -12.26 -4.59 -29.92
N ALA A 404 -12.64 -4.40 -31.18
CA ALA A 404 -12.38 -3.14 -31.88
C ALA A 404 -13.15 -2.00 -31.18
N PRO A 405 -12.48 -0.90 -30.84
CA PRO A 405 -13.14 0.16 -30.12
C PRO A 405 -14.20 0.86 -30.97
N THR A 406 -15.39 1.10 -30.41
CA THR A 406 -16.58 1.54 -31.15
C THR A 406 -16.85 3.05 -31.10
N GLU A 407 -16.26 3.79 -30.15
CA GLU A 407 -16.52 5.23 -30.02
C GLU A 407 -15.58 6.09 -30.89
N MET A 408 -16.17 7.09 -31.57
CA MET A 408 -15.47 8.02 -32.46
C MET A 408 -14.49 8.98 -31.76
N ALA A 409 -14.47 9.03 -30.43
CA ALA A 409 -13.52 9.85 -29.66
C ALA A 409 -12.07 9.40 -29.84
N LEU A 410 -11.85 8.21 -30.40
CA LEU A 410 -10.54 7.71 -30.79
C LEU A 410 -10.12 8.37 -32.11
N VAL A 411 -9.32 9.43 -32.00
CA VAL A 411 -8.86 10.22 -33.14
C VAL A 411 -7.80 9.43 -33.93
N ARG A 412 -8.08 9.25 -35.23
CA ARG A 412 -7.15 8.87 -36.31
C ARG A 412 -6.05 7.88 -35.91
N THR A 413 -6.38 6.59 -35.95
CA THR A 413 -5.37 5.55 -36.03
C THR A 413 -4.59 5.67 -37.35
N ARG A 414 -3.27 5.75 -37.27
CA ARG A 414 -2.39 5.60 -38.43
C ARG A 414 -1.56 4.35 -38.26
N GLY A 415 -1.61 3.44 -39.23
CA GLY A 415 -0.65 2.33 -39.34
C GLY A 415 -0.61 1.37 -38.15
N GLY A 416 -1.73 0.76 -37.79
CA GLY A 416 -1.80 -0.33 -36.79
C GLY A 416 -3.24 -0.61 -36.36
N GLU A 417 -3.51 -1.84 -35.91
CA GLU A 417 -4.80 -2.24 -35.34
C GLU A 417 -4.78 -2.16 -33.80
N PHE A 418 -5.79 -1.50 -33.24
CA PHE A 418 -5.99 -1.36 -31.80
C PHE A 418 -7.27 -2.07 -31.37
N ARG A 419 -7.24 -2.73 -30.21
CA ARG A 419 -8.39 -3.40 -29.62
C ARG A 419 -8.41 -3.25 -28.11
N VAL A 420 -9.59 -3.17 -27.51
CA VAL A 420 -9.78 -3.27 -26.07
C VAL A 420 -9.67 -4.73 -25.66
N VAL A 421 -8.82 -5.02 -24.68
CA VAL A 421 -8.56 -6.37 -24.16
C VAL A 421 -8.67 -6.38 -22.63
N ASP A 422 -8.90 -7.56 -22.07
CA ASP A 422 -8.74 -7.78 -20.63
C ASP A 422 -7.27 -7.66 -20.23
N SER A 423 -7.04 -7.06 -19.06
CA SER A 423 -5.74 -6.75 -18.49
C SER A 423 -5.72 -7.12 -17.00
N SER A 424 -4.53 -7.20 -16.42
CA SER A 424 -4.37 -7.40 -14.97
C SER A 424 -4.95 -6.26 -14.11
N ARG A 425 -5.35 -5.14 -14.74
CA ARG A 425 -5.87 -3.94 -14.07
C ARG A 425 -7.31 -3.59 -14.43
N GLY A 426 -8.02 -4.46 -15.15
CA GLY A 426 -9.32 -4.14 -15.73
C GLY A 426 -9.24 -4.33 -17.24
N LYS A 427 -9.58 -3.31 -18.02
CA LYS A 427 -9.42 -3.33 -19.49
C LYS A 427 -8.32 -2.38 -19.94
N ALA A 428 -7.77 -2.61 -21.13
CA ALA A 428 -6.75 -1.75 -21.71
C ALA A 428 -6.82 -1.76 -23.24
N LEU A 429 -6.27 -0.73 -23.88
CA LEU A 429 -6.11 -0.67 -25.33
C LEU A 429 -4.81 -1.35 -25.74
N GLU A 430 -4.90 -2.44 -26.48
CA GLU A 430 -3.77 -3.20 -27.02
C GLU A 430 -3.56 -2.90 -28.50
N GLN A 431 -2.32 -2.67 -28.88
CA GLN A 431 -1.89 -2.66 -30.28
C GLN A 431 -1.39 -4.07 -30.64
N ASP A 432 -2.02 -4.76 -31.60
CA ASP A 432 -1.86 -6.22 -31.76
C ASP A 432 -0.67 -6.66 -32.65
N GLU A 433 0.05 -5.74 -33.28
CA GLU A 433 1.09 -6.05 -34.28
C GLU A 433 2.48 -5.55 -33.88
N VAL A 434 3.39 -6.48 -33.54
CA VAL A 434 4.80 -6.13 -33.21
C VAL A 434 5.52 -5.43 -34.37
N ASP A 435 5.15 -5.75 -35.61
CA ASP A 435 5.81 -5.26 -36.82
C ASP A 435 5.17 -3.95 -37.36
N ALA A 436 4.15 -3.41 -36.69
CA ALA A 436 3.54 -2.15 -37.08
C ALA A 436 4.56 -1.00 -36.97
N GLN A 437 4.73 -0.27 -38.09
CA GLN A 437 5.64 0.86 -38.18
C GLN A 437 4.86 2.17 -38.08
N GLY A 438 4.96 2.83 -36.92
CA GLY A 438 4.38 4.15 -36.70
C GLY A 438 2.89 4.11 -36.40
N ALA A 439 2.45 3.08 -35.66
CA ALA A 439 1.11 3.01 -35.10
C ALA A 439 0.89 4.21 -34.17
N GLU A 440 -0.14 5.00 -34.45
CA GLU A 440 -0.48 6.17 -33.64
C GLU A 440 -1.92 6.06 -33.15
N PHE A 441 -2.13 6.41 -31.89
CA PHE A 441 -3.44 6.62 -31.29
C PHE A 441 -3.45 8.05 -30.74
N LEU A 442 -4.29 8.92 -31.31
CA LEU A 442 -4.34 10.34 -30.97
C LEU A 442 -5.73 10.70 -30.43
N VAL A 443 -5.83 11.81 -29.71
CA VAL A 443 -7.07 12.39 -29.19
C VAL A 443 -6.94 13.91 -29.09
N GLY A 444 -8.08 14.59 -28.98
CA GLY A 444 -8.16 16.04 -28.74
C GLY A 444 -8.36 16.90 -29.98
N ASP A 445 -8.02 18.18 -29.85
CA ASP A 445 -8.14 19.20 -30.89
C ASP A 445 -6.76 19.71 -31.33
N ALA A 446 -6.65 20.19 -32.58
CA ALA A 446 -5.46 20.83 -33.11
C ALA A 446 -5.10 22.14 -32.39
N ASP A 447 -6.08 22.80 -31.78
CA ASP A 447 -5.90 24.07 -31.05
C ASP A 447 -5.51 23.87 -29.58
N TRP A 448 -5.44 22.62 -29.10
CA TRP A 448 -4.98 22.35 -27.74
C TRP A 448 -3.56 22.84 -27.55
N SER A 449 -3.43 23.67 -26.52
CA SER A 449 -2.20 24.32 -26.07
C SER A 449 -2.13 24.18 -24.55
N ASP A 450 -0.91 24.22 -24.01
CA ASP A 450 -0.64 24.21 -22.58
C ASP A 450 -1.36 23.08 -21.86
N TYR A 451 -0.91 21.84 -22.07
CA TYR A 451 -1.49 20.68 -21.41
C TYR A 451 -0.42 19.69 -20.91
N THR A 452 -0.85 18.81 -20.04
CA THR A 452 -0.11 17.63 -19.60
C THR A 452 -0.88 16.41 -20.06
N LEU A 453 -0.21 15.52 -20.81
CA LEU A 453 -0.68 14.18 -21.13
C LEU A 453 -0.03 13.20 -20.17
N ARG A 454 -0.84 12.38 -19.51
CA ARG A 454 -0.45 11.25 -18.68
C ARG A 454 -1.10 9.99 -19.23
N LEU A 455 -0.36 8.90 -19.31
CA LEU A 455 -0.91 7.60 -19.70
C LEU A 455 -0.07 6.46 -19.11
N ASP A 456 -0.71 5.33 -18.85
CA ASP A 456 -0.05 4.09 -18.44
C ASP A 456 0.24 3.23 -19.67
N VAL A 457 1.43 2.64 -19.72
CA VAL A 457 1.87 1.77 -20.80
C VAL A 457 2.50 0.49 -20.28
N ARG A 458 2.31 -0.58 -21.03
CA ARG A 458 2.95 -1.87 -20.80
C ARG A 458 3.47 -2.43 -22.10
N VAL A 459 4.78 -2.61 -22.19
CA VAL A 459 5.42 -3.27 -23.35
C VAL A 459 5.30 -4.79 -23.15
N LEU A 460 4.53 -5.45 -24.01
CA LEU A 460 4.32 -6.90 -23.94
C LEU A 460 5.40 -7.66 -24.71
N ALA A 461 5.77 -7.14 -25.88
CA ALA A 461 6.83 -7.69 -26.72
C ALA A 461 7.47 -6.57 -27.55
N SER A 462 8.74 -6.70 -27.89
CA SER A 462 9.43 -5.72 -28.72
C SER A 462 10.55 -6.36 -29.54
N ARG A 463 10.95 -5.69 -30.63
CA ARG A 463 12.05 -6.11 -31.51
C ARG A 463 12.93 -4.92 -31.90
N GLY A 464 14.24 -5.14 -31.99
CA GLY A 464 15.18 -4.14 -32.52
C GLY A 464 15.15 -2.79 -31.75
N ASP A 465 15.27 -1.69 -32.49
CA ASP A 465 15.14 -0.31 -31.98
C ASP A 465 13.66 0.10 -31.87
N TRP A 466 12.92 -0.61 -31.03
CA TRP A 466 11.53 -0.29 -30.77
C TRP A 466 11.38 1.08 -30.10
N ARG A 467 10.25 1.73 -30.35
CA ARG A 467 9.93 3.04 -29.79
C ARG A 467 8.47 3.08 -29.36
N LEU A 468 8.27 3.61 -28.16
CA LEU A 468 6.98 3.98 -27.63
C LEU A 468 7.08 5.45 -27.26
N GLY A 469 6.10 6.28 -27.56
CA GLY A 469 6.19 7.68 -27.18
C GLY A 469 4.87 8.34 -26.90
N ALA A 470 4.84 9.15 -25.85
CA ALA A 470 3.75 10.07 -25.60
C ALA A 470 3.89 11.26 -26.55
N ALA A 471 2.94 11.39 -27.47
CA ALA A 471 2.91 12.43 -28.50
C ALA A 471 2.15 13.66 -27.98
N ALA A 472 2.75 14.84 -28.21
CA ALA A 472 2.15 16.13 -27.86
C ALA A 472 2.32 17.14 -29.01
N TYR A 473 1.36 18.04 -29.14
CA TYR A 473 1.20 18.96 -30.28
C TYR A 473 1.31 18.22 -31.63
N ARG A 474 0.72 17.02 -31.69
CA ARG A 474 0.75 16.16 -32.86
C ARG A 474 -0.21 16.72 -33.92
N ARG A 475 0.32 16.93 -35.12
CA ARG A 475 -0.44 17.43 -36.28
C ARG A 475 -0.77 16.30 -37.24
N ALA A 476 -1.75 16.58 -38.11
CA ALA A 476 -2.19 15.63 -39.11
C ALA A 476 -1.11 15.26 -40.14
N ASP A 477 -0.03 16.03 -40.31
CA ASP A 477 1.09 15.63 -41.18
C ASP A 477 2.05 14.66 -40.47
N GLY A 478 1.95 14.47 -39.15
CA GLY A 478 2.91 13.71 -38.35
C GLY A 478 4.03 14.58 -37.76
N THR A 479 3.91 15.91 -37.85
CA THR A 479 4.75 16.84 -37.09
C THR A 479 4.31 16.85 -35.63
N GLY A 480 5.24 16.87 -34.67
CA GLY A 480 4.89 16.90 -33.24
C GLY A 480 6.08 16.72 -32.32
N TYR A 481 5.86 16.94 -31.03
CA TYR A 481 6.77 16.52 -29.96
C TYR A 481 6.44 15.10 -29.52
N VAL A 482 7.46 14.31 -29.21
CA VAL A 482 7.31 12.94 -28.71
C VAL A 482 8.27 12.75 -27.54
N LEU A 483 7.74 12.38 -26.38
CA LEU A 483 8.55 11.80 -25.30
C LEU A 483 8.77 10.33 -25.65
N ALA A 484 9.92 10.03 -26.24
CA ALA A 484 10.28 8.73 -26.76
C ALA A 484 10.94 7.87 -25.66
N LEU A 485 10.35 6.70 -25.45
CA LEU A 485 10.88 5.57 -24.71
C LEU A 485 11.44 4.55 -25.69
N GLY A 486 12.62 4.01 -25.38
CA GLY A 486 13.21 2.90 -26.12
C GLY A 486 14.09 2.04 -25.22
N PRO A 487 14.86 1.10 -25.81
CA PRO A 487 15.79 0.27 -25.04
C PRO A 487 16.78 1.12 -24.24
N GLY A 488 16.59 1.21 -22.92
CA GLY A 488 17.49 1.90 -21.99
C GLY A 488 17.57 3.43 -22.15
N ARG A 489 16.59 4.06 -22.82
CA ARG A 489 16.61 5.51 -23.04
C ARG A 489 15.24 6.17 -22.90
N LEU A 490 15.26 7.39 -22.40
CA LEU A 490 14.16 8.34 -22.43
C LEU A 490 14.64 9.63 -23.12
N GLY A 491 13.87 10.18 -24.04
CA GLY A 491 14.24 11.46 -24.65
C GLY A 491 13.10 12.20 -25.32
N LEU A 492 13.26 13.51 -25.47
CA LEU A 492 12.33 14.36 -26.20
C LEU A 492 12.78 14.51 -27.64
N VAL A 493 11.86 14.30 -28.57
CA VAL A 493 12.10 14.40 -30.01
C VAL A 493 11.04 15.29 -30.65
N LYS A 494 11.45 16.23 -31.50
CA LYS A 494 10.56 16.91 -32.45
C LYS A 494 10.65 16.22 -33.79
N GLN A 495 9.53 15.66 -34.22
CA GLN A 495 9.37 15.06 -35.52
C GLN A 495 8.84 16.12 -36.48
N LEU A 496 9.49 16.25 -37.64
CA LEU A 496 9.11 17.18 -38.69
C LEU A 496 8.97 16.42 -40.01
N VAL A 497 7.92 16.72 -40.76
CA VAL A 497 7.79 16.23 -42.14
C VAL A 497 8.40 17.25 -43.09
N ALA A 498 9.35 16.82 -43.94
CA ALA A 498 9.97 17.69 -44.93
C ALA A 498 8.90 18.29 -45.86
N ARG A 499 8.93 19.61 -46.08
CA ARG A 499 8.02 20.28 -47.02
C ARG A 499 8.33 19.84 -48.45
N GLU A 500 7.28 19.71 -49.25
CA GLU A 500 7.22 19.20 -50.65
C GLU A 500 8.04 19.99 -51.69
N GLY A 501 8.97 20.85 -51.27
CA GLY A 501 9.89 21.62 -52.12
C GLY A 501 11.31 21.05 -52.20
N ASP A 502 11.70 20.10 -51.33
CA ASP A 502 13.02 19.47 -51.34
C ASP A 502 13.04 18.27 -52.31
N ARG A 503 12.87 18.59 -53.61
CA ARG A 503 12.65 17.66 -54.73
C ARG A 503 13.90 16.83 -55.11
N ARG A 504 14.43 16.02 -54.19
CA ARG A 504 15.45 15.00 -54.53
C ARG A 504 15.00 13.55 -54.40
N SER A 505 13.76 13.27 -54.01
CA SER A 505 13.23 11.91 -54.06
C SER A 505 11.77 11.89 -54.47
N ALA A 506 11.51 11.72 -55.77
CA ALA A 506 10.16 11.62 -56.33
C ALA A 506 9.51 10.23 -56.15
N ALA A 507 10.06 9.35 -55.31
CA ALA A 507 9.57 7.97 -55.17
C ALA A 507 9.76 7.35 -53.77
N GLY A 508 9.94 8.17 -52.72
CA GLY A 508 10.11 7.68 -51.34
C GLY A 508 9.00 8.17 -50.39
N PRO A 509 8.72 7.46 -49.29
CA PRO A 509 7.88 7.99 -48.23
C PRO A 509 8.46 9.32 -47.71
N PRO A 510 7.61 10.27 -47.27
CA PRO A 510 8.06 11.58 -46.82
C PRO A 510 9.14 11.43 -45.74
N GLN A 511 10.31 12.02 -45.99
CA GLN A 511 11.45 11.91 -45.09
C GLN A 511 11.15 12.69 -43.81
N ARG A 512 11.15 11.99 -42.67
CA ARG A 512 10.97 12.58 -41.35
C ARG A 512 12.31 13.08 -40.83
N MET A 513 12.40 14.37 -40.54
CA MET A 513 13.53 14.94 -39.82
C MET A 513 13.27 14.81 -38.32
N LEU A 514 14.21 14.21 -37.60
CA LEU A 514 14.15 14.05 -36.15
C LEU A 514 15.12 15.02 -35.51
N LEU A 515 14.61 15.88 -34.63
CA LEU A 515 15.43 16.75 -33.79
C LEU A 515 15.36 16.23 -32.36
N ALA A 516 16.49 15.76 -31.85
CA ALA A 516 16.61 15.19 -30.52
C ALA A 516 17.84 15.81 -29.84
N PRO A 517 17.70 16.97 -29.16
CA PRO A 517 18.83 17.62 -28.52
C PRO A 517 19.43 16.72 -27.44
N GLU A 518 20.76 16.66 -27.33
CA GLU A 518 21.46 15.77 -26.38
C GLU A 518 21.04 16.04 -24.93
N GLN A 519 20.86 17.31 -24.55
CA GLN A 519 20.41 17.69 -23.21
C GLN A 519 18.98 17.23 -22.87
N ALA A 520 18.20 16.81 -23.87
CA ALA A 520 16.85 16.30 -23.69
C ALA A 520 16.79 14.78 -23.85
N GLN A 521 17.92 14.10 -23.65
CA GLN A 521 18.05 12.65 -23.65
C GLN A 521 18.67 12.21 -22.32
N MET A 522 18.20 11.07 -21.83
CA MET A 522 18.66 10.48 -20.58
C MET A 522 18.76 8.96 -20.75
N GLY A 523 19.90 8.39 -20.35
CA GLY A 523 20.04 6.95 -20.20
C GLY A 523 19.26 6.47 -18.98
N LEU A 524 18.58 5.35 -19.11
CA LEU A 524 17.92 4.71 -17.98
C LEU A 524 18.92 3.80 -17.27
N ASP A 525 19.07 3.96 -15.95
CA ASP A 525 19.94 3.11 -15.13
C ASP A 525 19.57 1.63 -15.26
N GLU A 526 18.27 1.36 -15.39
CA GLU A 526 17.72 0.04 -15.67
C GLU A 526 16.90 0.07 -16.97
N PRO A 527 17.07 -0.91 -17.87
CA PRO A 527 16.25 -1.01 -19.06
C PRO A 527 14.79 -1.27 -18.68
N LEU A 528 13.88 -0.81 -19.53
CA LEU A 528 12.45 -1.10 -19.41
C LEU A 528 12.21 -2.61 -19.40
N VAL A 529 11.57 -3.09 -18.32
CA VAL A 529 11.24 -4.50 -18.14
C VAL A 529 9.93 -4.79 -18.85
N GLN A 530 9.96 -5.71 -19.81
CA GLN A 530 8.74 -6.15 -20.49
C GLN A 530 7.73 -6.73 -19.49
N GLY A 531 6.45 -6.47 -19.74
CA GLY A 531 5.36 -6.92 -18.89
C GLY A 531 5.09 -6.05 -17.66
N TRP A 532 5.88 -5.00 -17.41
CA TRP A 532 5.61 -4.04 -16.33
C TRP A 532 4.84 -2.83 -16.82
N TRP A 533 4.02 -2.26 -15.93
CA TRP A 533 3.30 -1.01 -16.15
C TRP A 533 4.17 0.19 -15.79
N TYR A 534 4.25 1.13 -16.72
CA TYR A 534 4.93 2.40 -16.55
C TYR A 534 3.96 3.53 -16.80
N THR A 535 3.98 4.54 -15.94
CA THR A 535 3.28 5.81 -16.20
C THR A 535 4.23 6.73 -16.95
N VAL A 536 3.74 7.31 -18.04
CA VAL A 536 4.46 8.28 -18.88
C VAL A 536 3.72 9.59 -18.82
N GLN A 537 4.44 10.67 -18.57
CA GLN A 537 3.88 12.01 -18.52
C GLN A 537 4.69 12.96 -19.38
N VAL A 538 4.01 13.68 -20.28
CA VAL A 538 4.57 14.77 -21.07
C VAL A 538 3.78 16.05 -20.84
N ARG A 539 4.48 17.11 -20.47
CA ARG A 539 3.93 18.46 -20.28
C ARG A 539 4.45 19.37 -21.39
N VAL A 540 3.55 20.02 -22.10
CA VAL A 540 3.86 21.05 -23.11
C VAL A 540 3.31 22.39 -22.64
N GLN A 541 4.15 23.42 -22.64
CA GLN A 541 3.76 24.74 -22.13
C GLN A 541 4.46 25.87 -22.87
N HIS A 542 3.72 26.89 -23.26
CA HIS A 542 4.26 28.14 -23.77
C HIS A 542 5.07 28.85 -22.68
N VAL A 543 6.26 29.30 -23.05
CA VAL A 543 7.17 30.05 -22.18
C VAL A 543 7.68 31.28 -22.91
N ALA A 544 8.28 32.22 -22.17
CA ALA A 544 8.92 33.37 -22.78
C ALA A 544 10.01 32.89 -23.77
N GLY A 545 9.78 33.11 -25.07
CA GLY A 545 10.72 32.76 -26.13
C GLY A 545 10.51 31.41 -26.82
N GLY A 546 9.44 30.65 -26.50
CA GLY A 546 9.15 29.40 -27.21
C GLY A 546 8.18 28.47 -26.49
N VAL A 547 8.44 27.17 -26.59
CA VAL A 547 7.65 26.12 -25.94
C VAL A 547 8.57 25.21 -25.11
N SER A 548 8.21 25.03 -23.85
CA SER A 548 8.84 24.07 -22.95
C SER A 548 8.12 22.73 -23.06
N VAL A 549 8.89 21.68 -23.28
CA VAL A 549 8.44 20.30 -23.28
C VAL A 549 9.18 19.58 -22.16
N ALA A 550 8.45 19.00 -21.22
CA ALA A 550 9.02 18.30 -20.08
C ALA A 550 8.43 16.89 -19.98
N GLY A 551 9.28 15.90 -19.76
CA GLY A 551 8.91 14.49 -19.74
C GLY A 551 9.41 13.78 -18.50
N LYS A 552 8.62 12.82 -18.02
CA LYS A 552 9.04 11.87 -16.99
C LYS A 552 8.32 10.54 -17.16
N MET A 553 8.94 9.50 -16.63
CA MET A 553 8.41 8.15 -16.58
C MET A 553 8.75 7.49 -15.25
N TRP A 554 7.89 6.60 -14.80
CA TRP A 554 8.15 5.78 -13.62
C TRP A 554 7.31 4.51 -13.70
N ARG A 555 7.69 3.47 -12.96
CA ARG A 555 6.81 2.31 -12.82
C ARG A 555 5.57 2.73 -12.06
N THR A 556 4.39 2.26 -12.46
CA THR A 556 3.15 2.71 -11.81
C THR A 556 3.04 2.30 -10.34
N ASP A 557 3.81 1.30 -9.89
CA ASP A 557 3.91 0.89 -8.48
C ASP A 557 5.04 1.58 -7.70
N ALA A 558 5.80 2.45 -8.35
CA ALA A 558 6.82 3.28 -7.74
C ALA A 558 6.32 4.72 -7.51
N PRO A 559 6.88 5.46 -6.54
CA PRO A 559 6.56 6.88 -6.37
C PRO A 559 6.87 7.69 -7.63
N GLU A 560 5.98 8.63 -7.94
CA GLU A 560 6.16 9.58 -9.03
C GLU A 560 7.40 10.47 -8.79
N PRO A 561 8.28 10.65 -9.79
CA PRO A 561 9.39 11.60 -9.70
C PRO A 561 8.89 13.03 -9.50
N LEU A 562 9.45 13.71 -8.50
CA LEU A 562 9.08 15.09 -8.15
C LEU A 562 9.39 16.07 -9.29
N ALA A 563 10.51 15.89 -9.99
CA ALA A 563 10.94 16.73 -11.09
C ALA A 563 10.84 15.97 -12.44
N PRO A 564 10.64 16.69 -13.56
CA PRO A 564 10.83 16.11 -14.88
C PRO A 564 12.24 15.54 -15.05
N GLN A 565 12.37 14.42 -15.74
CA GLN A 565 13.64 13.76 -16.01
C GLN A 565 14.32 14.32 -17.25
N VAL A 566 13.53 14.74 -18.24
CA VAL A 566 13.99 15.40 -19.46
C VAL A 566 13.20 16.67 -19.68
N VAL A 567 13.89 17.75 -20.07
CA VAL A 567 13.30 19.06 -20.36
C VAL A 567 13.95 19.64 -21.61
N TRP A 568 13.14 20.22 -22.48
CA TRP A 568 13.59 20.94 -23.66
C TRP A 568 12.75 22.19 -23.89
N THR A 569 13.43 23.34 -23.99
CA THR A 569 12.82 24.58 -24.49
C THR A 569 13.10 24.73 -25.98
N ASP A 570 12.08 24.53 -26.80
CA ASP A 570 12.14 24.78 -28.24
C ASP A 570 11.89 26.26 -28.52
N THR A 571 12.95 26.96 -28.90
CA THR A 571 12.94 28.38 -29.29
C THR A 571 12.86 28.57 -30.82
N GLY A 572 12.73 27.48 -31.58
CA GLY A 572 12.70 27.50 -33.05
C GLY A 572 14.06 27.60 -33.74
N GLN A 573 15.16 27.58 -32.99
CA GLN A 573 16.52 27.69 -33.55
C GLN A 573 16.95 26.45 -34.35
N VAL A 574 16.29 25.31 -34.17
CA VAL A 574 16.63 24.04 -34.84
C VAL A 574 15.44 23.55 -35.67
N GLY A 575 15.56 23.60 -36.99
CA GLY A 575 14.65 22.95 -37.94
C GLY A 575 13.21 23.47 -38.05
N GLY A 576 12.96 24.73 -37.68
CA GLY A 576 11.66 25.39 -37.82
C GLY A 576 11.09 25.85 -36.48
N GLY A 577 10.14 26.80 -36.52
CA GLY A 577 9.57 27.43 -35.32
C GLY A 577 8.94 26.43 -34.32
N PRO A 578 8.76 26.84 -33.05
CA PRO A 578 8.10 26.00 -32.05
C PRO A 578 6.67 25.66 -32.47
N LEU A 579 6.19 24.47 -32.09
CA LEU A 579 4.80 24.09 -32.31
C LEU A 579 3.95 24.73 -31.21
N VAL A 580 2.86 25.40 -31.58
CA VAL A 580 2.01 26.17 -30.65
C VAL A 580 0.74 25.43 -30.20
N GLY A 581 0.54 24.21 -30.70
CA GLY A 581 -0.65 23.42 -30.39
C GLY A 581 -0.75 22.17 -31.26
N GLY A 582 -1.60 21.24 -30.82
CA GLY A 582 -1.94 20.03 -31.55
C GLY A 582 -2.54 18.94 -30.67
N LEU A 583 -2.80 17.80 -31.30
CA LEU A 583 -3.37 16.60 -30.68
C LEU A 583 -2.39 15.98 -29.68
N ALA A 584 -2.89 15.16 -28.77
CA ALA A 584 -2.08 14.34 -27.87
C ALA A 584 -2.34 12.85 -28.08
N GLY A 585 -1.44 11.98 -27.64
CA GLY A 585 -1.68 10.55 -27.65
C GLY A 585 -0.40 9.73 -27.59
N VAL A 586 -0.35 8.63 -28.31
CA VAL A 586 0.76 7.67 -28.27
C VAL A 586 1.21 7.28 -29.68
N GLN A 587 2.51 7.10 -29.83
CA GLN A 587 3.16 6.60 -31.03
C GLN A 587 3.94 5.32 -30.69
N ILE A 588 3.81 4.30 -31.53
CA ILE A 588 4.36 2.96 -31.34
C ILE A 588 5.06 2.52 -32.63
N SER A 589 6.24 1.93 -32.50
CA SER A 589 6.98 1.30 -33.60
C SER A 589 7.80 0.14 -33.06
N GLY A 590 7.69 -1.03 -33.68
CA GLY A 590 8.51 -2.21 -33.32
C GLY A 590 8.19 -2.84 -31.95
N ALA A 591 7.03 -2.52 -31.36
CA ALA A 591 6.61 -3.05 -30.07
C ALA A 591 5.11 -3.34 -30.07
N LYS A 592 4.72 -4.42 -29.38
CA LYS A 592 3.35 -4.70 -28.96
C LYS A 592 3.14 -4.15 -27.55
N VAL A 593 2.13 -3.30 -27.39
CA VAL A 593 1.91 -2.56 -26.14
C VAL A 593 0.44 -2.57 -25.72
N GLN A 594 0.22 -2.43 -24.42
CA GLN A 594 -1.06 -2.06 -23.83
C GLN A 594 -0.97 -0.64 -23.28
N ILE A 595 -2.07 0.11 -23.41
CA ILE A 595 -2.22 1.50 -22.99
C ILE A 595 -3.48 1.61 -22.13
N ASP A 596 -3.39 2.38 -21.05
CA ASP A 596 -4.49 2.58 -20.11
C ASP A 596 -4.38 3.97 -19.42
N ASN A 597 -5.40 4.39 -18.67
CA ASN A 597 -5.43 5.62 -17.87
C ASN A 597 -4.94 6.87 -18.61
N VAL A 598 -5.46 7.09 -19.81
CA VAL A 598 -5.11 8.26 -20.62
C VAL A 598 -5.82 9.47 -20.04
N ASP A 599 -5.07 10.41 -19.48
CA ASP A 599 -5.57 11.66 -18.92
C ASP A 599 -4.81 12.84 -19.52
N ILE A 600 -5.56 13.83 -20.00
CA ILE A 600 -5.04 15.04 -20.59
C ILE A 600 -5.66 16.20 -19.85
N THR A 601 -4.79 16.96 -19.20
CA THR A 601 -5.21 18.05 -18.34
C THR A 601 -4.66 19.37 -18.82
N ARG A 602 -5.45 20.44 -18.76
CA ARG A 602 -4.97 21.78 -19.03
C ARG A 602 -3.91 22.17 -18.00
N ASN A 603 -2.78 22.69 -18.48
CA ASN A 603 -1.79 23.31 -17.62
C ASN A 603 -2.36 24.64 -17.16
N GLU A 604 -2.46 24.82 -15.85
CA GLU A 604 -2.63 26.17 -15.34
C GLU A 604 -1.32 26.94 -15.53
N ALA A 605 -1.43 28.18 -16.03
CA ALA A 605 -0.36 29.13 -15.85
C ALA A 605 -0.04 29.18 -14.35
N PRO A 606 1.24 29.16 -13.93
CA PRO A 606 1.57 29.31 -12.53
C PRO A 606 0.97 30.63 -12.06
N ARG A 607 -0.18 30.56 -11.39
CA ARG A 607 -0.72 31.68 -10.63
C ARG A 607 0.29 31.84 -9.52
N ASP A 608 0.91 33.01 -9.44
CA ASP A 608 1.75 33.36 -8.31
C ASP A 608 0.95 33.00 -7.04
N PRO A 609 1.38 31.98 -6.27
CA PRO A 609 0.60 31.49 -5.13
C PRO A 609 0.46 32.58 -4.06
N PHE A 610 1.23 33.66 -4.14
CA PHE A 610 1.17 34.82 -3.27
C PHE A 610 0.32 35.98 -3.80
N SER A 611 -0.21 35.90 -5.02
CA SER A 611 -1.05 36.97 -5.59
C SER A 611 -2.39 37.16 -4.87
N ARG A 612 -2.87 36.15 -4.13
CA ARG A 612 -4.08 36.22 -3.29
C ARG A 612 -3.80 36.55 -1.81
N LEU A 613 -2.53 36.66 -1.43
CA LEU A 613 -2.09 37.00 -0.07
C LEU A 613 -1.61 38.47 0.04
N ARG A 614 -1.90 39.31 -0.96
CA ARG A 614 -1.61 40.74 -0.98
C ARG A 614 -2.86 41.59 -0.89
#